data_AF-A0AA42YT35-F1
#
_entry.id   AF-A0AA42YT35-F1
#
_cell.length_a   1.000
_cell.length_b   1.000
_cell.length_c   1.000
_cell.angle_alpha   90.00
_cell.angle_beta   90.00
_cell.angle_gamma   90.00
#
_symmetry.space_group_name_H-M   'P 1'
#
loop_
_entity.id
_entity.type
_entity.pdbx_description
1 polymer ?
#
loop_
_entity_poly.entity_id
_entity_poly.type
_entity_poly.pdbx_seq_one_letter_code
_entity_poly.pdbx_strand_id
1 'polypeptide(L)'
;MFKLPDYEVVIHIRQNPFGEQLGKEILSETAAYVLDESTEYYGVKDYHWSFSSWNEAVEAANKLKKYIDNPNLLLLRAKANYDASIKSIAFKDIIRAKSKKAY
;
A
#
# COMPACT_ATOMS: atom_id res chain seq x y z
N MET A 1 21.82 11.74 -0.11
CA MET A 1 20.80 12.02 -1.14
C MET A 1 19.66 11.04 -0.89
N PHE A 2 18.46 11.50 -0.55
CA PHE A 2 17.31 10.61 -0.32
C PHE A 2 16.78 10.17 -1.69
N LYS A 3 16.96 8.88 -2.01
CA LYS A 3 16.43 8.25 -3.23
C LYS A 3 15.25 7.38 -2.80
N LEU A 4 14.08 7.57 -3.42
CA LEU A 4 12.94 6.64 -3.30
C LEU A 4 13.33 5.25 -3.82
N PRO A 5 12.72 4.16 -3.34
CA PRO A 5 12.92 2.83 -3.91
C PRO A 5 12.50 2.78 -5.37
N ASP A 6 13.06 1.85 -6.17
CA ASP A 6 12.69 1.74 -7.59
C ASP A 6 11.24 1.27 -7.76
N TYR A 7 10.82 0.31 -6.92
CA TYR A 7 9.46 -0.21 -6.84
C TYR A 7 8.97 -0.24 -5.40
N GLU A 8 7.67 -0.04 -5.23
CA GLU A 8 7.05 -0.06 -3.91
C GLU A 8 5.66 -0.69 -3.94
N VAL A 9 5.29 -1.23 -2.77
CA VAL A 9 3.90 -1.55 -2.45
C VAL A 9 3.45 -0.58 -1.38
N VAL A 10 2.29 0.04 -1.61
CA VAL A 10 1.68 0.99 -0.69
C VAL A 10 0.31 0.49 -0.28
N ILE A 11 0.04 0.54 1.02
CA ILE A 11 -1.31 0.41 1.54
C ILE A 11 -1.68 1.58 2.43
N HIS A 12 -2.97 1.92 2.42
CA HIS A 12 -3.55 2.86 3.37
C HIS A 12 -4.62 2.12 4.15
N ILE A 13 -4.57 2.21 5.48
CA ILE A 13 -5.51 1.60 6.40
C ILE A 13 -6.21 2.70 7.19
N ARG A 14 -7.53 2.60 7.35
CA ARG A 14 -8.27 3.51 8.24
C ARG A 14 -7.84 3.29 9.68
N GLN A 15 -7.52 4.36 10.38
CA GLN A 15 -7.15 4.30 11.78
C GLN A 15 -8.41 4.18 12.67
N ASN A 16 -8.61 2.99 13.18
CA ASN A 16 -9.56 2.62 14.23
C ASN A 16 -9.12 1.25 14.79
N PRO A 17 -9.71 0.74 15.88
CA PRO A 17 -9.26 -0.52 16.49
C PRO A 17 -9.22 -1.73 15.52
N PHE A 18 -10.17 -1.82 14.59
CA PHE A 18 -10.18 -2.90 13.58
C PHE A 18 -9.11 -2.70 12.50
N GLY A 19 -8.84 -1.46 12.13
CA GLY A 19 -7.76 -1.11 11.21
C GLY A 19 -6.38 -1.35 11.81
N GLU A 20 -6.18 -1.06 13.10
CA GLU A 20 -4.95 -1.38 13.82
C GLU A 20 -4.68 -2.88 13.82
N GLN A 21 -5.71 -3.69 14.06
CA GLN A 21 -5.61 -5.15 14.00
C GLN A 21 -5.24 -5.63 12.59
N LEU A 22 -5.90 -5.10 11.55
CA LEU A 22 -5.56 -5.40 10.16
C LEU A 22 -4.10 -5.01 9.83
N GLY A 23 -3.64 -3.85 10.32
CA GLY A 23 -2.25 -3.42 10.15
C GLY A 23 -1.25 -4.40 10.75
N LYS A 24 -1.52 -4.91 11.97
CA LYS A 24 -0.68 -5.93 12.62
C LYS A 24 -0.63 -7.24 11.83
N GLU A 25 -1.77 -7.70 11.31
CA GLU A 25 -1.84 -8.89 10.48
C GLU A 25 -1.00 -8.72 9.20
N ILE A 26 -1.16 -7.61 8.50
CA ILE A 26 -0.39 -7.33 7.28
C ILE A 26 1.11 -7.21 7.61
N LEU A 27 1.49 -6.51 8.67
CA LEU A 27 2.89 -6.40 9.09
C LEU A 27 3.50 -7.77 9.44
N SER A 28 2.74 -8.65 10.08
CA SER A 28 3.20 -10.00 10.38
C SER A 28 3.45 -10.81 9.10
N GLU A 29 2.61 -10.67 8.07
CA GLU A 29 2.77 -11.40 6.81
C GLU A 29 3.82 -10.79 5.88
N THR A 30 4.11 -9.51 6.06
CA THR A 30 5.11 -8.76 5.30
C THR A 30 6.44 -8.64 6.04
N ALA A 31 6.64 -9.39 7.12
CA ALA A 31 7.84 -9.32 7.96
C ALA A 31 9.15 -9.61 7.22
N ALA A 32 9.09 -10.31 6.08
CA ALA A 32 10.24 -10.59 5.22
C ALA A 32 10.58 -9.43 4.25
N TYR A 33 9.72 -8.42 4.12
CA TYR A 33 9.92 -7.27 3.23
C TYR A 33 10.49 -6.08 4.01
N VAL A 34 11.18 -5.19 3.29
CA VAL A 34 11.70 -3.95 3.88
C VAL A 34 10.57 -2.93 3.97
N LEU A 35 10.11 -2.67 5.19
CA LEU A 35 9.21 -1.54 5.46
C LEU A 35 10.04 -0.24 5.41
N ASP A 36 9.80 0.56 4.38
CA ASP A 36 10.55 1.79 4.08
C ASP A 36 10.03 2.97 4.91
N GLU A 37 8.71 3.12 4.93
CA GLU A 37 8.03 4.21 5.61
C GLU A 37 6.70 3.71 6.21
N SER A 38 6.34 4.27 7.36
CA SER A 38 5.00 4.15 7.89
C SER A 38 4.59 5.44 8.60
N THR A 39 3.60 6.13 8.02
CA THR A 39 3.15 7.44 8.47
C THR A 39 1.68 7.36 8.87
N GLU A 40 1.27 8.28 9.73
CA GLU A 40 -0.12 8.41 10.16
C GLU A 40 -0.56 9.85 9.96
N TYR A 41 -1.66 10.03 9.23
CA TYR A 41 -2.22 11.35 8.98
C TYR A 41 -3.71 11.26 8.70
N TYR A 42 -4.47 12.23 9.19
CA TYR A 42 -5.92 12.36 8.94
C TYR A 42 -6.74 11.06 9.15
N GLY A 43 -6.43 10.30 10.21
CA GLY A 43 -7.13 9.06 10.54
C GLY A 43 -6.85 7.91 9.57
N VAL A 44 -5.72 7.96 8.87
CA VAL A 44 -5.21 6.93 7.97
C VAL A 44 -3.78 6.61 8.36
N LYS A 45 -3.46 5.32 8.43
CA LYS A 45 -2.12 4.78 8.58
C LYS A 45 -1.66 4.24 7.22
N ASP A 46 -0.52 4.70 6.72
CA ASP A 46 0.08 4.15 5.52
C ASP A 46 1.33 3.33 5.83
N TYR A 47 1.61 2.41 4.91
CA TYR A 47 2.79 1.56 4.93
C TYR A 47 3.33 1.46 3.50
N HIS A 48 4.64 1.66 3.37
CA HIS A 48 5.37 1.60 2.12
C HIS A 48 6.45 0.54 2.26
N TRP A 49 6.44 -0.45 1.38
CA TRP A 49 7.50 -1.47 1.30
C TRP A 49 8.32 -1.27 0.05
N SER A 50 9.64 -1.40 0.19
CA SER A 50 10.63 -1.23 -0.88
C SER A 50 10.97 -2.56 -1.54
N PHE A 51 11.06 -2.57 -2.87
CA PHE A 51 11.42 -3.75 -3.67
C PHE A 51 12.47 -3.44 -4.73
N SER A 52 13.29 -4.45 -5.03
CA SER A 52 14.37 -4.35 -6.02
C SER A 52 13.91 -4.68 -7.43
N SER A 53 12.79 -5.38 -7.57
CA SER A 53 12.19 -5.72 -8.85
C SER A 53 10.68 -5.49 -8.87
N TRP A 54 10.16 -5.20 -10.07
CA TRP A 54 8.73 -5.04 -10.28
C TRP A 54 7.94 -6.31 -9.94
N ASN A 55 8.50 -7.47 -10.30
CA ASN A 55 7.85 -8.76 -10.04
C ASN A 55 7.69 -9.02 -8.54
N GLU A 56 8.71 -8.75 -7.72
CA GLU A 56 8.61 -8.86 -6.26
C GLU A 56 7.53 -7.95 -5.69
N ALA A 57 7.46 -6.69 -6.13
CA ALA A 57 6.43 -5.75 -5.69
C ALA A 57 5.02 -6.25 -6.06
N VAL A 58 4.85 -6.77 -7.28
CA VAL A 58 3.56 -7.31 -7.74
C VAL A 58 3.18 -8.57 -6.98
N GLU A 59 4.12 -9.48 -6.72
CA GLU A 59 3.88 -10.69 -5.91
C GLU A 59 3.51 -10.35 -4.48
N ALA A 60 4.22 -9.39 -3.85
CA ALA A 60 3.89 -8.91 -2.52
C ALA A 60 2.48 -8.31 -2.47
N ALA A 61 2.14 -7.43 -3.41
CA ALA A 61 0.80 -6.85 -3.48
C ALA A 61 -0.28 -7.91 -3.77
N ASN A 62 0.01 -8.92 -4.59
CA ASN A 62 -0.88 -10.05 -4.83
C ASN A 62 -1.17 -10.86 -3.57
N LYS A 63 -0.17 -11.12 -2.71
CA LYS A 63 -0.38 -11.80 -1.42
C LYS A 63 -1.34 -11.03 -0.51
N LEU A 64 -1.30 -9.70 -0.57
CA LEU A 64 -2.19 -8.82 0.22
C LEU A 64 -3.60 -8.69 -0.36
N LYS A 65 -3.88 -9.24 -1.56
CA LYS A 65 -5.23 -9.17 -2.17
C LYS A 65 -6.33 -9.74 -1.30
N LYS A 66 -6.02 -10.73 -0.47
CA LYS A 66 -7.02 -11.34 0.42
C LYS A 66 -7.66 -10.33 1.40
N TYR A 67 -7.06 -9.16 1.59
CA TYR A 67 -7.58 -8.10 2.45
C TYR A 67 -8.41 -7.05 1.72
N ILE A 68 -8.58 -7.12 0.39
CA ILE A 68 -9.25 -6.06 -0.39
C ILE A 68 -10.71 -5.85 0.00
N ASP A 69 -11.39 -6.87 0.48
CA ASP A 69 -12.79 -6.75 0.92
C ASP A 69 -12.91 -6.16 2.33
N ASN A 70 -11.80 -6.05 3.08
CA ASN A 70 -11.81 -5.43 4.40
C ASN A 70 -12.11 -3.93 4.28
N PRO A 71 -13.15 -3.39 4.94
CA PRO A 71 -13.54 -1.99 4.80
C PRO A 71 -12.50 -1.00 5.37
N ASN A 72 -11.57 -1.47 6.21
CA ASN A 72 -10.50 -0.65 6.75
C ASN A 72 -9.30 -0.55 5.81
N LEU A 73 -9.14 -1.46 4.83
CA LEU A 73 -8.16 -1.27 3.76
C LEU A 73 -8.71 -0.25 2.77
N LEU A 74 -8.02 0.88 2.57
CA LEU A 74 -8.46 1.97 1.70
C LEU A 74 -7.73 1.97 0.36
N LEU A 75 -6.46 1.59 0.38
CA LEU A 75 -5.57 1.51 -0.78
C LEU A 75 -4.73 0.25 -0.68
N LEU A 76 -4.53 -0.42 -1.81
CA LEU A 76 -3.47 -1.39 -2.04
C LEU A 76 -2.98 -1.23 -3.47
N ARG A 77 -1.71 -0.85 -3.64
CA ARG A 77 -1.13 -0.53 -4.94
C ARG A 77 0.34 -0.95 -5.01
N ALA A 78 0.74 -1.54 -6.13
CA ALA A 78 2.14 -1.64 -6.54
C ALA A 78 2.45 -0.51 -7.54
N LYS A 79 3.56 0.22 -7.37
CA LYS A 79 4.00 1.26 -8.33
C LYS A 79 5.52 1.25 -8.53
N ALA A 80 5.94 1.74 -9.69
CA ALA A 80 7.31 2.13 -9.95
C ALA A 80 7.46 3.63 -9.66
N ASN A 81 8.58 4.04 -9.05
CA ASN A 81 8.83 5.45 -8.74
C ASN A 81 9.51 6.22 -9.89
N TYR A 82 10.35 5.54 -10.67
CA TYR A 82 11.14 6.18 -11.74
C TYR A 82 10.77 5.71 -13.15
N ASP A 83 10.34 4.46 -13.31
CA ASP A 83 9.98 3.93 -14.62
C ASP A 83 8.55 4.31 -15.00
N ALA A 84 8.41 5.36 -15.82
CA ALA A 84 7.13 5.86 -16.30
C ALA A 84 6.42 4.92 -17.29
N SER A 85 7.12 3.93 -17.86
CA SER A 85 6.52 2.93 -18.75
C SER A 85 5.70 1.90 -17.97
N ILE A 86 6.03 1.69 -16.70
CA ILE A 86 5.34 0.77 -15.80
C ILE A 86 4.12 1.45 -15.20
N LYS A 87 2.93 1.01 -15.64
CA LYS A 87 1.67 1.44 -15.04
C LYS A 87 1.50 0.79 -13.67
N SER A 88 1.24 1.62 -12.65
CA SER A 88 0.90 1.13 -11.30
C SER A 88 -0.31 0.21 -11.33
N ILE A 89 -0.28 -0.85 -10.53
CA ILE A 89 -1.39 -1.79 -10.37
C ILE A 89 -2.08 -1.49 -9.04
N ALA A 90 -3.32 -1.02 -9.11
CA ALA A 90 -4.16 -0.80 -7.93
C ALA A 90 -5.15 -1.96 -7.77
N PHE A 91 -5.07 -2.67 -6.64
CA PHE A 91 -6.01 -3.74 -6.29
C PHE A 91 -7.21 -3.22 -5.51
N LYS A 92 -7.01 -2.12 -4.76
CA LYS A 92 -8.07 -1.34 -4.14
C LYS A 92 -7.65 0.12 -4.12
N ASP A 93 -8.58 1.02 -4.44
CA ASP A 93 -8.36 2.46 -4.33
C ASP A 93 -9.70 3.19 -4.14
N ILE A 94 -10.16 3.24 -2.89
CA ILE A 94 -11.39 3.96 -2.56
C ILE A 94 -11.13 5.45 -2.27
N ILE A 95 -9.86 5.85 -2.22
CA ILE A 95 -9.43 7.24 -1.99
C ILE A 95 -9.67 8.06 -3.26
N ARG A 96 -9.25 7.55 -4.44
CA ARG A 96 -9.56 8.18 -5.73
C ARG A 96 -11.06 8.23 -6.04
N ALA A 97 -11.83 7.27 -5.55
CA ALA A 97 -13.28 7.25 -5.77
C ALA A 97 -14.00 8.40 -5.03
N LYS A 98 -13.47 8.85 -3.89
CA LYS A 98 -14.03 9.98 -3.13
C LYS A 98 -13.66 11.34 -3.72
N SER A 99 -12.46 11.50 -4.27
CA SER A 99 -12.04 12.79 -4.86
C SER A 99 -12.78 13.18 -6.13
N LYS A 100 -13.37 12.20 -6.86
CA LYS A 100 -14.17 12.45 -8.07
C LYS A 100 -15.60 12.92 -7.80
N LYS A 101 -16.07 12.96 -6.54
CA LYS A 101 -17.44 13.40 -6.17
C LYS A 101 -17.50 14.83 -5.62
N ALA A 102 -16.42 15.59 -5.72
CA ALA A 102 -16.34 16.96 -5.24
C ALA A 102 -16.34 17.96 -6.42
N TYR A 103 -17.38 17.95 -7.26
CA TYR A 103 -17.72 19.00 -8.21
C TYR A 103 -19.23 18.99 -8.48
#